data_AF-A0A8S4RA28-F1
#
_entry.id   AF-A0A8S4RA28-F1
#
_cell.length_a   1.000
_cell.length_b   1.000
_cell.length_c   1.000
_cell.angle_alpha   90.00
_cell.angle_beta   90.00
_cell.angle_gamma   90.00
#
_symmetry.space_group_name_H-M   'P 1'
#
loop_
_entity.id
_entity.type
_entity.pdbx_description
1 polymer ?
#
loop_
_entity_poly.entity_id
_entity_poly.type
_entity_poly.pdbx_seq_one_letter_code
_entity_poly.pdbx_strand_id
1 'polypeptide(L)'
;MKTKVFEQCVLPVMTYGSETWSLTMGLIRRLRVTQRAMERAMLGVSLRDRIRNVEIRRRTKVTDIAQRVAKLKWQWAGHIVRRKDGRWGPKVLEWQPRTGKRSVGRPPTRWTDDIKRVAGSRWIQAAQNRGTWNSLQKTYVQQWTSIG
;
A
#
# COMPACT_ATOMS: atom_id res chain seq x y z
N MET A 1 -16.80 -12.75 -15.63
CA MET A 1 -15.92 -13.82 -15.08
C MET A 1 -14.47 -13.34 -14.88
N LYS A 2 -13.79 -12.82 -15.92
CA LYS A 2 -12.37 -12.39 -15.85
C LYS A 2 -12.05 -11.39 -14.72
N THR A 3 -12.88 -10.37 -14.50
CA THR A 3 -12.71 -9.41 -13.39
C THR A 3 -12.69 -10.08 -12.02
N LYS A 4 -13.61 -11.02 -11.76
CA LYS A 4 -13.69 -11.74 -10.47
C LYS A 4 -12.42 -12.56 -10.22
N VAL A 5 -11.94 -13.27 -11.24
CA VAL A 5 -10.69 -14.05 -11.18
C VAL A 5 -9.49 -13.14 -10.91
N PHE A 6 -9.42 -11.97 -11.55
CA PHE A 6 -8.36 -11.01 -11.28
C PHE A 6 -8.36 -10.54 -9.82
N GLU A 7 -9.51 -10.16 -9.29
CA GLU A 7 -9.62 -9.68 -7.91
C GLU A 7 -9.35 -10.76 -6.86
N GLN A 8 -9.73 -12.01 -7.13
CA GLN A 8 -9.60 -13.12 -6.17
C GLN A 8 -8.25 -13.84 -6.24
N CYS A 9 -7.64 -13.95 -7.42
CA CYS A 9 -6.42 -14.74 -7.61
C CYS A 9 -5.21 -13.87 -7.90
N VAL A 10 -5.32 -12.92 -8.83
CA VAL A 10 -4.16 -12.11 -9.28
C VAL A 10 -3.82 -11.02 -8.27
N LEU A 11 -4.81 -10.28 -7.80
CA LEU A 11 -4.59 -9.15 -6.90
C LEU A 11 -3.96 -9.56 -5.55
N PRO A 12 -4.36 -10.66 -4.89
CA PRO A 12 -3.70 -11.11 -3.66
C PRO A 12 -2.25 -11.53 -3.90
N VAL A 13 -1.97 -12.24 -4.99
CA VAL A 13 -0.61 -12.66 -5.35
C VAL A 13 0.27 -11.44 -5.64
N MET A 14 -0.23 -10.47 -6.41
CA MET A 14 0.50 -9.27 -6.78
C MET A 14 0.78 -8.35 -5.58
N THR A 15 -0.09 -8.39 -4.56
CA THR A 15 0.03 -7.58 -3.33
C THR A 15 0.64 -8.36 -2.16
N TYR A 16 1.10 -9.58 -2.41
CA TYR A 16 1.71 -10.42 -1.38
C TYR A 16 2.95 -9.74 -0.78
N GLY A 17 3.03 -9.71 0.55
CA GLY A 17 4.13 -9.08 1.29
C GLY A 17 4.16 -7.55 1.23
N SER A 18 3.23 -6.89 0.51
CA SER A 18 3.25 -5.44 0.31
C SER A 18 3.09 -4.62 1.59
N GLU A 19 2.50 -5.23 2.62
CA GLU A 19 2.36 -4.68 3.96
C GLU A 19 3.70 -4.46 4.69
N THR A 20 4.76 -5.16 4.28
CA THR A 20 6.11 -5.03 4.86
C THR A 20 6.98 -4.00 4.12
N TRP A 21 6.50 -3.44 3.01
CA TRP A 21 7.30 -2.53 2.18
C TRP A 21 7.25 -1.08 2.67
N SER A 22 8.34 -0.35 2.44
CA SER A 22 8.33 1.12 2.52
C SER A 22 7.66 1.64 1.26
N LEU A 23 6.43 2.17 1.37
CA LEU A 23 5.69 2.63 0.20
C LEU A 23 6.34 3.91 -0.33
N THR A 24 6.56 3.92 -1.64
CA THR A 24 7.09 5.07 -2.38
C THR A 24 6.25 5.29 -3.62
N MET A 25 6.24 6.53 -4.13
CA MET A 25 5.53 6.85 -5.36
C MET A 25 6.04 6.04 -6.55
N GLY A 26 7.35 5.78 -6.63
CA GLY A 26 7.94 4.93 -7.66
C GLY A 26 7.42 3.50 -7.61
N LEU A 27 7.32 2.90 -6.42
CA LEU A 27 6.76 1.55 -6.23
C LEU A 27 5.30 1.48 -6.65
N ILE A 28 4.46 2.41 -6.17
CA ILE A 28 3.03 2.45 -6.50
C ILE A 28 2.83 2.67 -8.01
N ARG A 29 3.63 3.54 -8.65
CA ARG A 29 3.59 3.75 -10.10
C ARG A 29 3.91 2.47 -10.87
N ARG A 30 4.95 1.72 -10.48
CA ARG A 30 5.30 0.44 -11.10
C ARG A 30 4.16 -0.57 -10.98
N LEU A 31 3.60 -0.73 -9.78
CA LEU A 31 2.46 -1.63 -9.54
C LEU A 31 1.25 -1.24 -10.39
N ARG A 32 0.94 0.05 -10.49
CA ARG A 32 -0.15 0.54 -11.36
C ARG A 32 0.11 0.24 -12.83
N VAL A 33 1.32 0.47 -13.33
CA VAL A 33 1.68 0.15 -14.73
C VAL A 33 1.46 -1.33 -15.01
N THR A 34 1.92 -2.21 -14.12
CA THR A 34 1.71 -3.66 -14.24
C THR A 34 0.22 -4.02 -14.23
N GLN A 35 -0.57 -3.45 -13.31
CA GLN A 35 -2.03 -3.65 -13.30
C GLN A 35 -2.68 -3.16 -14.61
N ARG A 36 -2.29 -1.98 -15.12
CA ARG A 36 -2.82 -1.44 -16.39
C ARG A 36 -2.50 -2.34 -17.58
N ALA A 37 -1.34 -2.99 -17.60
CA ALA A 37 -0.96 -3.95 -18.65
C ALA A 37 -1.83 -5.22 -18.57
N MET A 38 -2.03 -5.77 -17.37
CA MET A 38 -2.90 -6.93 -17.15
C MET A 38 -4.35 -6.63 -17.54
N GLU A 39 -4.88 -5.46 -17.17
CA GLU A 39 -6.24 -5.06 -17.54
C GLU A 39 -6.43 -4.93 -19.05
N ARG A 40 -5.43 -4.43 -19.78
CA ARG A 40 -5.45 -4.41 -21.25
C ARG A 40 -5.51 -5.82 -21.84
N ALA A 41 -4.65 -6.71 -21.36
CA ALA A 41 -4.64 -8.10 -21.79
C ALA A 41 -5.99 -8.80 -21.51
N MET A 42 -6.59 -8.55 -20.35
CA MET A 42 -7.92 -9.09 -20.00
C MET A 42 -9.02 -8.65 -20.97
N LEU A 43 -8.97 -7.40 -21.44
CA LEU A 43 -9.91 -6.82 -22.39
C LEU A 43 -9.56 -7.09 -23.86
N GLY A 44 -8.39 -7.67 -24.15
CA GLY A 44 -7.92 -7.85 -25.53
C GLY A 44 -7.57 -6.55 -26.25
N VAL A 45 -7.23 -5.49 -25.50
CA VAL A 45 -6.95 -4.15 -26.03
C VAL A 45 -5.44 -3.95 -26.18
N SER A 46 -5.02 -3.48 -27.35
CA SER A 46 -3.64 -3.13 -27.64
C SER A 46 -3.33 -1.67 -27.30
N LEU A 47 -2.05 -1.31 -27.26
CA LEU A 47 -1.66 0.11 -27.16
C LEU A 47 -2.00 0.91 -28.43
N ARG A 48 -2.16 0.23 -29.58
CA ARG A 48 -2.51 0.87 -30.87
C ARG A 48 -3.94 1.40 -30.89
N ASP A 49 -4.82 0.80 -30.09
CA ASP A 49 -6.23 1.18 -29.98
C ASP A 49 -6.39 2.55 -29.29
N ARG A 50 -5.31 3.10 -28.70
CA ARG A 50 -5.25 4.41 -28.02
C ARG A 50 -6.36 4.63 -26.98
N ILE A 51 -6.89 3.55 -26.40
CA ILE A 51 -7.92 3.61 -25.37
C ILE A 51 -7.32 4.18 -24.07
N ARG A 52 -7.95 5.22 -23.53
CA ARG A 52 -7.53 5.88 -22.29
C ARG A 52 -7.60 4.93 -21.10
N ASN A 53 -6.66 5.08 -20.16
CA ASN A 53 -6.64 4.27 -18.93
C ASN A 53 -7.93 4.41 -18.10
N VAL A 54 -8.57 5.58 -18.13
CA VAL A 54 -9.86 5.83 -17.45
C VAL A 54 -10.96 4.93 -18.02
N GLU A 55 -10.99 4.75 -19.33
CA GLU A 55 -11.97 3.88 -19.99
C GLU A 55 -11.72 2.40 -19.67
N ILE A 56 -10.44 1.99 -19.65
CA ILE A 56 -10.05 0.64 -19.23
C ILE A 56 -10.55 0.36 -17.80
N ARG A 57 -10.32 1.29 -16.86
CA ARG A 57 -10.83 1.18 -15.48
C ARG A 57 -12.34 1.12 -15.41
N ARG A 58 -13.05 1.93 -16.22
CA ARG A 58 -14.52 1.94 -16.27
C ARG A 58 -15.07 0.58 -16.70
N ARG A 59 -14.41 -0.08 -17.65
CA ARG A 59 -14.78 -1.41 -18.16
C ARG A 59 -14.44 -2.53 -17.17
N THR A 60 -13.23 -2.53 -16.61
CA THR A 60 -12.79 -3.63 -15.72
C THR A 60 -13.41 -3.55 -14.33
N LYS A 61 -13.58 -2.33 -13.79
CA LYS A 61 -14.06 -2.05 -12.43
C LYS A 61 -13.29 -2.78 -11.32
N VAL A 62 -12.05 -3.18 -11.60
CA VAL A 62 -11.19 -3.85 -10.61
C VAL A 62 -10.72 -2.86 -9.54
N THR A 63 -10.52 -3.38 -8.34
CA THR A 63 -9.91 -2.62 -7.23
C THR A 63 -8.55 -2.03 -7.62
N ASP A 64 -8.29 -0.76 -7.28
CA ASP A 64 -7.00 -0.11 -7.52
C ASP A 64 -5.92 -0.77 -6.64
N ILE A 65 -4.80 -1.17 -7.24
CA ILE A 65 -3.70 -1.77 -6.49
C ILE A 65 -3.14 -0.83 -5.43
N ALA A 66 -3.12 0.48 -5.69
CA ALA A 66 -2.64 1.46 -4.72
C ALA A 66 -3.53 1.45 -3.47
N GLN A 67 -4.85 1.37 -3.67
CA GLN A 67 -5.83 1.27 -2.60
C GLN A 67 -5.66 -0.04 -1.81
N ARG A 68 -5.47 -1.15 -2.51
CA ARG A 68 -5.29 -2.47 -1.89
C ARG A 68 -4.03 -2.51 -1.02
N VAL A 69 -2.88 -2.13 -1.57
CA VAL A 69 -1.58 -2.13 -0.88
C VAL A 69 -1.61 -1.19 0.33
N ALA A 70 -2.12 0.03 0.17
CA ALA A 70 -2.25 0.97 1.27
C ALA A 70 -3.14 0.40 2.40
N LYS A 71 -4.30 -0.18 2.04
CA LYS A 71 -5.20 -0.79 3.02
C LYS A 71 -4.52 -1.95 3.77
N LEU A 72 -3.85 -2.85 3.06
CA LEU A 72 -3.13 -3.98 3.67
C LEU A 72 -2.06 -3.50 4.65
N LYS A 73 -1.20 -2.57 4.22
CA LYS A 73 -0.15 -2.00 5.09
C LYS A 73 -0.73 -1.33 6.34
N TRP A 74 -1.81 -0.55 6.21
CA TRP A 74 -2.45 0.10 7.35
C TRP A 74 -3.05 -0.90 8.34
N GLN A 75 -3.73 -1.92 7.83
CA GLN A 75 -4.32 -2.99 8.65
C GLN A 75 -3.23 -3.79 9.37
N TRP A 76 -2.15 -4.11 8.66
CA TRP A 76 -1.00 -4.81 9.21
C TRP A 76 -0.29 -4.03 10.31
N ALA A 77 -0.06 -2.73 10.10
CA ALA A 77 0.55 -1.86 11.12
C ALA A 77 -0.26 -1.84 12.42
N GLY A 78 -1.58 -1.68 12.31
CA GLY A 78 -2.46 -1.77 13.49
C GLY A 78 -2.48 -3.17 14.11
N HIS A 79 -2.44 -4.23 13.29
CA HIS A 79 -2.41 -5.61 13.78
C HIS A 79 -1.14 -5.90 14.59
N ILE A 80 0.03 -5.49 14.10
CA ILE A 80 1.31 -5.68 14.79
C ILE A 80 1.32 -4.97 16.14
N VAL A 81 0.89 -3.70 16.20
CA VAL A 81 0.87 -2.92 17.44
C VAL A 81 0.00 -3.57 18.50
N ARG A 82 -1.18 -4.10 18.11
CA ARG A 82 -2.13 -4.72 19.05
C ARG A 82 -1.79 -6.16 19.41
N ARG A 83 -0.77 -6.75 18.77
CA ARG A 83 -0.35 -8.12 19.03
C ARG A 83 0.38 -8.20 20.38
N LYS A 84 0.02 -9.19 21.22
CA LYS A 84 0.56 -9.37 22.58
C LYS A 84 1.46 -10.61 22.74
N ASP A 85 1.85 -11.25 21.65
CA ASP A 85 2.56 -12.55 21.65
C ASP A 85 4.07 -12.45 21.92
N GLY A 86 4.55 -11.32 22.45
CA GLY A 86 5.96 -11.12 22.80
C GLY A 86 6.94 -11.08 21.61
N ARG A 87 6.45 -11.15 20.36
CA ARG A 87 7.32 -11.12 19.18
C ARG A 87 8.01 -9.77 19.01
N TRP A 88 9.18 -9.80 18.38
CA TRP A 88 10.03 -8.64 18.17
C TRP A 88 9.50 -7.69 17.07
N GLY A 89 8.46 -8.06 16.34
CA GLY A 89 7.91 -7.31 15.20
C GLY A 89 7.70 -5.81 15.46
N PRO A 90 6.93 -5.41 16.50
CA PRO A 90 6.75 -3.99 16.83
C PRO A 90 8.07 -3.28 17.13
N LYS A 91 8.96 -3.93 17.91
CA LYS A 91 10.25 -3.37 18.32
C LYS A 91 11.16 -3.13 17.12
N VAL A 92 11.23 -4.07 16.18
CA VAL A 92 12.05 -3.96 14.97
C VAL A 92 11.53 -2.88 14.03
N LEU A 93 10.22 -2.74 13.89
CA LEU A 93 9.62 -1.74 13.00
C LEU A 93 9.79 -0.31 13.52
N GLU A 94 9.76 -0.12 14.84
CA GLU A 94 10.05 1.19 15.45
C GLU A 94 11.54 1.47 15.55
N TRP A 95 12.41 0.46 15.54
CA TRP A 95 13.82 0.63 15.84
C TRP A 95 14.48 1.69 14.94
N GLN A 96 15.05 2.70 15.59
CA GLN A 96 15.87 3.72 14.96
C GLN A 96 17.16 3.88 15.78
N PRO A 97 18.34 3.91 15.14
CA PRO A 97 19.56 4.27 15.85
C PRO A 97 19.38 5.65 16.47
N ARG A 98 19.59 5.76 17.79
CA ARG A 98 19.55 7.06 18.52
C ARG A 98 20.79 7.90 18.27
N THR A 99 21.90 7.25 17.93
CA THR A 99 23.21 7.85 17.76
C THR A 99 23.69 7.64 16.32
N GLY A 100 24.23 8.70 15.72
CA GLY A 100 24.80 8.68 14.37
C GLY A 100 23.85 9.16 13.27
N LYS A 101 24.44 9.72 12.20
CA LYS A 101 23.73 10.07 10.97
C LYS A 101 23.75 8.86 10.03
N ARG A 102 22.68 8.67 9.25
CA ARG A 102 22.64 7.62 8.23
C ARG A 102 23.66 7.94 7.14
N SER A 103 24.39 6.93 6.67
CA SER A 103 25.32 7.10 5.55
C SER A 103 24.58 7.57 4.30
N VAL A 104 25.26 8.37 3.48
CA VAL A 104 24.76 8.80 2.18
C VAL A 104 24.52 7.57 1.29
N GLY A 105 23.46 7.59 0.47
CA GLY A 105 23.12 6.50 -0.47
C GLY A 105 22.04 5.50 -0.01
N ARG A 106 21.69 5.45 1.28
CA ARG A 106 20.54 4.65 1.75
C ARG A 106 19.21 5.31 1.34
N PRO A 107 18.16 4.54 0.99
CA PRO A 107 16.83 5.11 0.74
C PRO A 107 16.37 5.98 1.92
N PRO A 108 15.87 7.21 1.67
CA PRO A 108 15.53 8.14 2.73
C PRO A 108 14.29 7.67 3.51
N THR A 109 13.35 7.02 2.85
CA THR A 109 12.06 6.60 3.41
C THR A 109 12.17 5.31 4.22
N ARG A 110 11.66 5.35 5.45
CA ARG A 110 11.47 4.16 6.31
C ARG A 110 10.04 3.64 6.20
N TRP A 111 9.85 2.41 6.67
CA TRP A 111 8.54 1.75 6.65
C TRP A 111 7.47 2.51 7.44
N THR A 112 7.84 3.19 8.54
CA THR A 112 6.90 3.95 9.38
C THR A 112 6.58 5.35 8.88
N ASP A 113 7.35 5.90 7.94
CA ASP A 113 7.32 7.34 7.66
C ASP A 113 6.01 7.80 7.03
N ASP A 114 5.43 6.97 6.16
CA ASP A 114 4.11 7.19 5.58
C ASP A 114 2.97 7.04 6.60
N ILE A 115 3.12 6.11 7.55
CA ILE A 115 2.16 5.95 8.66
C ILE A 115 2.20 7.17 9.58
N LYS A 116 3.40 7.60 9.97
CA LYS A 116 3.61 8.76 10.85
C LYS A 116 3.11 10.06 10.23
N ARG A 117 3.12 10.18 8.90
CA ARG A 117 2.55 11.33 8.19
C ARG A 117 1.06 11.52 8.46
N VAL A 118 0.32 10.43 8.68
CA VAL A 118 -1.14 10.45 8.88
C VAL A 118 -1.54 10.32 10.34
N ALA A 119 -0.93 9.38 11.08
CA ALA A 119 -1.25 9.12 12.49
C ALA A 119 -0.33 9.86 13.49
N GLY A 120 0.63 10.65 13.00
CA GLY A 120 1.58 11.40 13.84
C GLY A 120 2.70 10.55 14.44
N SER A 121 3.53 11.18 15.26
CA SER A 121 4.67 10.53 15.93
C SER A 121 4.22 9.44 16.92
N ARG A 122 3.07 9.62 17.58
CA ARG A 122 2.44 8.68 18.52
C ARG A 122 1.50 7.67 17.85
N TRP A 123 1.75 7.32 16.59
CA TRP A 123 0.90 6.42 15.82
C TRP A 123 0.66 5.05 16.50
N ILE A 124 1.59 4.56 17.32
CA ILE A 124 1.44 3.32 18.10
C ILE A 124 0.25 3.43 19.07
N GLN A 125 0.12 4.56 19.77
CA GLN A 125 -1.02 4.81 20.67
C GLN A 125 -2.33 4.90 19.86
N ALA A 126 -2.30 5.61 18.73
CA ALA A 126 -3.45 5.73 17.84
C ALA A 126 -3.88 4.37 17.24
N ALA A 127 -2.93 3.48 16.97
CA ALA A 127 -3.15 2.13 16.46
C ALA A 127 -3.71 1.17 17.51
N GLN A 128 -3.49 1.44 18.80
CA GLN A 128 -4.03 0.62 19.88
C GLN A 128 -5.56 0.67 19.91
N ASN A 129 -6.14 1.84 19.71
CA ASN A 129 -7.59 2.02 19.60
C ASN A 129 -8.04 1.72 18.15
N ARG A 130 -8.89 0.70 17.98
CA ARG A 130 -9.37 0.28 16.65
C ARG A 130 -10.24 1.32 15.97
N GLY A 131 -11.05 2.07 16.72
CA GLY A 131 -11.94 3.08 16.17
C GLY A 131 -11.17 4.25 15.57
N THR A 132 -10.21 4.79 16.33
CA THR A 132 -9.32 5.86 15.85
C THR A 132 -8.44 5.40 14.70
N TRP A 133 -7.94 4.15 14.74
CA TRP A 133 -7.14 3.62 13.65
C TRP A 133 -7.93 3.45 12.35
N ASN A 134 -9.18 3.01 12.46
CA ASN A 134 -10.05 2.80 11.29
C ASN A 134 -10.51 4.12 10.67
N SER A 135 -10.76 5.16 11.48
CA SER A 135 -11.16 6.48 10.96
C SER A 135 -10.05 7.13 10.10
N LEU A 136 -8.79 6.96 10.51
CA LEU A 136 -7.61 7.48 9.78
C LEU A 136 -7.28 6.70 8.50
N GLN A 137 -7.81 5.48 8.34
CA GLN A 137 -7.49 4.62 7.20
C GLN A 137 -7.86 5.26 5.86
N LYS A 138 -9.00 5.97 5.80
CA LYS A 138 -9.46 6.62 4.56
C LYS A 138 -8.45 7.68 4.10
N THR A 139 -7.99 8.52 5.03
CA THR A 139 -6.97 9.56 4.78
C THR A 139 -5.66 8.94 4.32
N TYR A 140 -5.21 7.88 4.98
CA TYR A 140 -3.99 7.17 4.60
C TYR A 140 -4.06 6.56 3.19
N VAL A 141 -5.19 5.93 2.86
CA VAL A 141 -5.41 5.38 1.52
C VAL A 141 -5.44 6.49 0.47
N GLN A 142 -6.09 7.62 0.77
CA GLN A 142 -6.18 8.77 -0.13
C GLN A 142 -4.81 9.34 -0.51
N GLN A 143 -3.85 9.36 0.42
CA GLN A 143 -2.47 9.76 0.14
C GLN A 143 -1.85 9.00 -1.04
N TRP A 144 -2.22 7.73 -1.23
CA TRP A 144 -1.67 6.86 -2.27
C TRP A 144 -2.55 6.75 -3.51
N THR A 145 -3.84 7.07 -3.40
CA THR A 145 -4.78 7.01 -4.53
C THR A 145 -4.85 8.32 -5.30
N SER A 146 -4.78 9.47 -4.62
CA SER A 146 -5.00 10.80 -5.23
C SER A 146 -3.87 11.28 -6.14
N ILE A 147 -2.73 10.61 -6.13
CA ILE A 147 -1.58 10.95 -6.97
C ILE A 147 -1.58 10.02 -8.18
N GLY A 148 -2.42 10.29 -9.17
CA GLY A 148 -2.58 9.47 -10.37
C GLY A 148 -3.26 10.23 -11.49
#